data_AF-W5JV39-F1
#
_entry.id   AF-W5JV39-F1
#
_cell.length_a   1.000
_cell.length_b   1.000
_cell.length_c   1.000
_cell.angle_alpha   90.00
_cell.angle_beta   90.00
_cell.angle_gamma   90.00
#
_symmetry.space_group_name_H-M   'P 1'
#
loop_
_entity.id
_entity.type
_entity.pdbx_description
1 polymer ?
#
loop_
_entity_poly.entity_id
_entity_poly.type
_entity_poly.pdbx_seq_one_letter_code
_entity_poly.pdbx_strand_id
1 'polypeptide(L)'
;MILPKNEEALAYALWKVGPLPVSLNAAPKSFQLYSTGIYDDEAACDNSKVNHAMLLIGYTKEYWILKNWWGSWGEEGYMKLARGKNLCGISNYAGYVVV
;
A
#
# COMPACT_ATOMS: atom_id res chain seq x y z
N MET A 1 17.00 0.44 5.01
CA MET A 1 16.75 -1.00 5.24
C MET A 1 15.58 -1.44 4.37
N ILE A 2 15.72 -2.55 3.65
CA ILE A 2 14.62 -3.18 2.89
C ILE A 2 13.96 -4.23 3.79
N LEU A 3 12.63 -4.24 3.82
CA LEU A 3 11.84 -5.17 4.63
C LEU A 3 11.67 -6.52 3.92
N PRO A 4 11.50 -7.61 4.68
CA PRO A 4 11.04 -8.88 4.12
C PRO A 4 9.69 -8.72 3.40
N LYS A 5 9.45 -9.55 2.38
CA LYS A 5 8.17 -9.59 1.64
C LYS A 5 7.07 -10.26 2.46
N ASN A 6 6.69 -9.62 3.56
CA ASN A 6 5.76 -10.14 4.54
C ASN A 6 4.97 -8.97 5.17
N GLU A 7 3.65 -9.09 5.17
CA GLU A 7 2.75 -8.06 5.67
C GLU A 7 2.82 -7.85 7.20
N GLU A 8 3.18 -8.88 7.98
CA GLU A 8 3.39 -8.74 9.43
C GLU A 8 4.68 -7.98 9.73
N ALA A 9 5.75 -8.23 8.97
CA ALA A 9 6.98 -7.46 9.05
C ALA A 9 6.74 -5.99 8.65
N LEU A 10 5.90 -5.75 7.64
CA LEU A 10 5.47 -4.42 7.23
C LEU A 10 4.68 -3.71 8.33
N ALA A 11 3.71 -4.38 8.96
CA ALA A 11 2.95 -3.85 10.08
C ALA A 11 3.85 -3.50 11.28
N TYR A 12 4.74 -4.42 11.65
CA TYR A 12 5.67 -4.22 12.75
C TYR A 12 6.62 -3.05 12.50
N ALA A 13 7.17 -2.94 11.29
CA ALA A 13 8.03 -1.84 10.91
C ALA A 13 7.27 -0.49 10.94
N LEU A 14 6.03 -0.44 10.45
CA LEU A 14 5.21 0.77 10.51
C LEU A 14 4.95 1.19 11.96
N TRP A 15 4.61 0.24 12.83
CA TRP A 15 4.42 0.52 14.26
C TRP A 15 5.70 1.02 14.94
N LYS A 16 6.85 0.43 14.60
CA LYS A 16 8.12 0.71 15.28
C LYS A 16 8.81 1.97 14.78
N VAL A 17 8.75 2.23 13.48
CA VAL A 17 9.52 3.28 12.79
C VAL A 17 8.65 4.48 12.40
N GLY A 18 7.37 4.25 12.11
CA GLY A 18 6.49 5.25 11.50
C GLY A 18 6.34 5.04 9.99
N PRO A 19 5.88 6.06 9.24
CA PRO A 19 5.48 5.91 7.84
C PRO A 19 6.53 5.25 6.95
N LEU A 20 6.10 4.34 6.08
CA LEU A 20 6.97 3.54 5.23
C LEU A 20 6.67 3.78 3.74
N PRO A 21 7.67 4.14 2.90
CA PRO A 21 7.51 4.05 1.45
C PRO A 21 7.29 2.59 1.02
N VAL A 22 6.29 2.38 0.17
CA VAL A 22 5.92 1.07 -0.40
C VAL A 22 5.68 1.20 -1.90
N SER A 23 5.87 0.11 -2.64
CA SER A 23 5.50 0.02 -4.06
C SER A 23 4.28 -0.86 -4.27
N LEU A 24 3.42 -0.45 -5.20
CA LEU A 24 2.15 -1.09 -5.54
C LEU A 24 2.00 -1.23 -7.06
N ASN A 25 1.19 -2.18 -7.50
CA ASN A 25 0.66 -2.24 -8.85
C ASN A 25 -0.57 -1.31 -8.98
N ALA A 26 -0.37 -0.12 -9.56
CA ALA A 26 -1.44 0.86 -9.81
C ALA A 26 -1.88 0.89 -11.29
N ALA A 27 -1.54 -0.15 -12.06
CA ALA A 27 -1.98 -0.31 -13.44
C ALA A 27 -3.51 -0.48 -13.62
N PRO A 28 -4.25 -1.16 -12.71
CA PRO A 28 -5.69 -1.35 -12.86
C PRO A 28 -6.47 -0.04 -12.96
N LYS A 29 -7.49 -0.01 -13.82
CA LYS A 29 -8.40 1.15 -13.93
C LYS A 29 -9.17 1.37 -12.63
N SER A 30 -9.53 0.30 -11.92
CA SER A 30 -10.17 0.35 -10.61
C SER A 30 -9.30 1.07 -9.58
N PHE A 31 -7.97 0.87 -9.62
CA PHE A 31 -7.03 1.61 -8.77
C PHE A 31 -6.98 3.09 -9.17
N GLN A 32 -6.83 3.38 -10.47
CA GLN A 32 -6.75 4.75 -10.99
C GLN A 32 -8.01 5.57 -10.70
N LEU A 33 -9.18 4.93 -10.68
CA LEU A 33 -10.48 5.55 -10.42
C LEU A 33 -10.97 5.35 -8.98
N TYR A 34 -10.12 4.83 -8.09
CA TYR A 34 -10.47 4.66 -6.68
C TYR A 34 -10.92 5.99 -6.07
N SER A 35 -12.03 5.93 -5.32
CA SER A 35 -12.63 7.09 -4.68
C SER A 35 -12.90 6.85 -3.19
N THR A 36 -13.41 5.69 -2.80
CA THR A 36 -13.73 5.39 -1.40
C THR A 36 -13.82 3.88 -1.12
N GLY A 37 -13.81 3.51 0.16
CA GLY A 37 -13.99 2.14 0.63
C GLY A 37 -12.68 1.37 0.70
N ILE A 38 -12.76 0.09 1.08
CA ILE A 38 -11.61 -0.82 1.06
C ILE A 38 -11.44 -1.33 -0.37
N TYR A 39 -10.32 -0.99 -1.00
CA TYR A 39 -9.93 -1.50 -2.29
C TYR A 39 -9.52 -2.98 -2.17
N ASP A 40 -10.20 -3.86 -2.88
CA ASP A 40 -10.00 -5.32 -2.84
C ASP A 40 -10.18 -5.97 -4.23
N ASP A 41 -9.49 -5.43 -5.24
CA ASP A 41 -9.54 -5.95 -6.62
C ASP A 41 -8.33 -6.85 -6.91
N GLU A 42 -8.35 -8.05 -6.31
CA GLU A 42 -7.28 -9.05 -6.43
C GLU A 42 -7.09 -9.57 -7.86
N ALA A 43 -8.19 -9.68 -8.62
CA ALA A 43 -8.16 -10.17 -10.00
C ALA A 43 -7.48 -9.18 -10.96
N ALA A 44 -7.58 -7.88 -10.70
CA ALA A 44 -6.95 -6.87 -11.55
C ALA A 44 -5.49 -6.60 -11.19
N CYS A 45 -5.10 -6.75 -9.92
CA CYS A 45 -3.75 -6.45 -9.48
C CYS A 45 -2.74 -7.55 -9.83
N ASP A 46 -1.71 -7.21 -10.61
CA ASP A 46 -0.55 -8.09 -10.81
C ASP A 46 0.47 -7.83 -9.70
N ASN A 47 0.42 -8.67 -8.65
CA ASN A 47 1.31 -8.57 -7.51
C ASN A 47 2.80 -8.63 -7.88
N SER A 48 3.18 -9.14 -9.05
CA SER A 48 4.59 -9.21 -9.47
C SER A 48 5.09 -7.94 -10.16
N LYS A 49 4.18 -7.06 -10.61
CA LYS A 49 4.50 -5.87 -11.42
C LYS A 49 4.15 -4.57 -10.71
N VAL A 50 4.81 -4.30 -9.59
CA VAL A 50 4.69 -2.99 -8.93
C VAL A 50 5.24 -1.89 -9.84
N ASN A 51 4.57 -0.75 -9.89
CA ASN A 51 4.89 0.35 -10.79
C ASN A 51 4.62 1.74 -10.20
N HIS A 52 4.12 1.83 -8.96
CA HIS A 52 3.76 3.08 -8.32
C HIS A 52 4.21 3.09 -6.87
N ALA A 53 4.74 4.23 -6.40
CA ALA A 53 5.19 4.40 -5.03
C ALA A 53 4.16 5.20 -4.22
N MET A 54 3.87 4.74 -3.01
CA MET A 54 2.98 5.40 -2.05
C MET A 54 3.59 5.37 -0.65
N LEU A 55 3.01 6.13 0.27
CA LEU A 55 3.41 6.13 1.67
C LEU A 55 2.39 5.37 2.51
N LEU A 56 2.82 4.29 3.16
CA LEU A 56 2.02 3.57 4.14
C LEU A 56 2.07 4.31 5.48
N ILE A 57 0.91 4.71 6.00
CA ILE A 57 0.80 5.58 7.19
C ILE A 57 -0.01 4.96 8.34
N GLY A 58 -0.73 3.87 8.12
CA GLY A 58 -1.51 3.21 9.15
C GLY A 58 -2.08 1.87 8.70
N TYR A 59 -2.70 1.14 9.63
CA TYR A 59 -3.45 -0.08 9.33
C TYR A 59 -4.49 -0.40 10.38
N THR A 60 -5.49 -1.18 9.99
CA THR A 60 -6.42 -1.88 10.88
C THR A 60 -6.20 -3.39 10.72
N LYS A 61 -7.09 -4.22 11.29
CA LYS A 61 -7.07 -5.65 10.97
C LYS A 61 -7.39 -5.91 9.50
N GLU A 62 -8.22 -5.07 8.89
CA GLU A 62 -8.86 -5.29 7.59
C GLU A 62 -8.13 -4.58 6.43
N TYR A 63 -7.49 -3.43 6.66
CA TYR A 63 -6.88 -2.65 5.58
C TYR A 63 -5.63 -1.86 6.01
N TRP A 64 -4.80 -1.58 5.02
CA TRP A 64 -3.72 -0.58 5.04
C TRP A 64 -4.25 0.80 4.72
N ILE A 65 -3.68 1.84 5.32
CA ILE A 65 -3.95 3.25 5.00
C ILE A 65 -2.75 3.80 4.26
N LEU A 66 -2.96 4.16 2.99
CA LEU A 66 -1.94 4.65 2.08
C LEU A 66 -2.21 6.11 1.74
N LYS A 67 -1.15 6.91 1.65
CA LYS A 67 -1.18 8.27 1.13
C LYS A 67 -0.62 8.30 -0.28
N ASN A 68 -1.38 8.90 -1.19
CA ASN A 68 -0.99 9.13 -2.58
C ASN A 68 -0.50 10.58 -2.79
N TRP A 69 0.06 10.83 -3.97
CA TRP A 69 0.49 12.16 -4.43
C TRP A 69 -0.34 12.65 -5.64
N TRP A 70 -1.48 12.01 -5.92
CA TRP A 70 -2.36 12.30 -7.05
C TRP A 70 -3.52 13.24 -6.70
N GLY A 71 -3.24 14.47 -6.28
CA GLY A 71 -4.27 15.52 -6.11
C GLY A 71 -5.58 15.03 -5.44
N SER A 72 -6.71 15.19 -6.14
CA SER A 72 -8.07 14.84 -5.66
C SER A 72 -8.45 13.35 -5.81
N TRP A 73 -7.47 12.45 -5.94
CA TRP A 73 -7.72 11.01 -6.06
C TRP A 73 -8.05 10.36 -4.71
N GLY A 74 -8.89 9.33 -4.72
CA GLY A 74 -9.22 8.56 -3.52
C GLY A 74 -9.99 9.35 -2.46
N GLU A 75 -9.87 8.91 -1.21
CA GLU A 75 -10.49 9.55 -0.06
C GLU A 75 -9.58 10.69 0.41
N GLU A 76 -9.71 11.87 -0.19
CA GLU A 76 -8.88 13.06 0.12
C GLU A 76 -7.37 12.78 -0.05
N GLY A 77 -6.98 12.05 -1.10
CA GLY A 77 -5.60 11.65 -1.37
C GLY A 77 -5.16 10.36 -0.69
N TYR A 78 -6.05 9.70 0.06
CA TYR A 78 -5.76 8.43 0.75
C TYR A 78 -6.48 7.25 0.13
N MET A 79 -5.97 6.05 0.42
CA MET A 79 -6.59 4.78 0.06
C MET A 79 -6.59 3.82 1.23
N LYS A 80 -7.69 3.07 1.37
CA LYS A 80 -7.76 1.87 2.18
C LYS A 80 -7.54 0.66 1.29
N LEU A 81 -6.45 -0.08 1.48
CA LEU A 81 -6.12 -1.27 0.69
C LEU A 81 -6.34 -2.52 1.53
N ALA A 82 -7.07 -3.53 1.03
CA ALA A 82 -7.31 -4.77 1.76
C ALA A 82 -6.00 -5.42 2.24
N ARG A 83 -6.01 -5.87 3.49
CA ARG A 83 -4.85 -6.44 4.18
C ARG A 83 -4.92 -7.96 4.23
N GLY A 84 -3.76 -8.61 4.27
CA GLY A 84 -3.62 -10.06 4.41
C GLY A 84 -3.52 -10.82 3.09
N LYS A 85 -3.39 -10.12 1.95
CA LYS A 85 -3.43 -10.71 0.60
C LYS A 85 -2.18 -10.40 -0.24
N ASN A 86 -1.24 -9.63 0.29
CA ASN A 86 -0.19 -8.95 -0.48
C ASN A 86 -0.78 -8.20 -1.69
N LEU A 87 -1.96 -7.60 -1.50
CA LEU A 87 -2.74 -7.02 -2.60
C LEU A 87 -1.93 -5.94 -3.32
N CYS A 88 -1.91 -6.01 -4.64
CA CYS A 88 -1.12 -5.16 -5.52
C CYS A 88 0.39 -5.16 -5.19
N GLY A 89 0.89 -6.20 -4.53
CA GLY A 89 2.30 -6.37 -4.19
C GLY A 89 2.83 -5.45 -3.09
N ILE A 90 1.96 -4.93 -2.20
CA ILE A 90 2.32 -3.92 -1.19
C ILE A 90 3.57 -4.27 -0.35
N SER A 91 3.80 -5.55 -0.05
CA SER A 91 4.95 -5.97 0.75
C SER A 91 6.21 -6.28 -0.07
N ASN A 92 6.14 -6.23 -1.41
CA ASN A 92 7.25 -6.66 -2.26
C ASN A 92 8.46 -5.74 -2.18
N TYR A 93 8.22 -4.44 -2.07
CA TYR A 93 9.24 -3.41 -2.00
C TYR A 93 8.81 -2.35 -1.00
N ALA A 94 9.21 -2.57 0.25
CA ALA A 94 9.02 -1.65 1.36
C ALA A 94 10.35 -1.44 2.09
N GLY A 95 10.55 -0.25 2.62
CA GLY A 95 11.78 0.06 3.35
C GLY A 95 11.69 1.35 4.12
N TYR A 96 12.72 1.63 4.89
CA TYR A 96 12.87 2.88 5.64
C TYR A 96 14.35 3.26 5.76
N VAL A 97 14.62 4.51 6.09
CA VAL A 97 15.98 5.02 6.34
C VAL A 97 16.21 5.09 7.85
N VAL A 98 17.43 4.78 8.29
CA VAL A 98 17.88 5.00 9.67
C VAL A 98 18.66 6.32 9.66
N VAL A 99 18.30 7.23 10.55
CA VAL A 99 18.95 8.54 10.74
C VAL A 99 19.68 8.60 12.06
#